data_AF-A0A1A8XF17-F1
#
_entry.id   AF-A0A1A8XF17-F1
#
_cell.length_a   1.000
_cell.length_b   1.000
_cell.length_c   1.000
_cell.angle_alpha   90.00
_cell.angle_beta   90.00
_cell.angle_gamma   90.00
#
_symmetry.space_group_name_H-M   'P 1'
#
loop_
_entity.id
_entity.type
_entity.pdbx_description
1 polymer ?
#
loop_
_entity_poly.entity_id
_entity_poly.type
_entity_poly.pdbx_seq_one_letter_code
_entity_poly.pdbx_strand_id
1 'polypeptide(L)'
;MRPCSSDVCLSSSQPVGAMLSAMKELVDPFCLPIRSVDDAQTIVREIEALLSRQNLSLRPPPPMPNTCCGRGCNGCVWQGYYEALAYWREQAERLLR
;
A
#
# COMPACT_ATOMS: atom_id res chain seq x y z
N MET A 1 -33.13 33.62 24.87
CA MET A 1 -33.06 32.58 23.82
C MET A 1 -31.66 32.61 23.20
N ARG A 2 -30.78 31.71 23.63
CA ARG A 2 -29.45 31.45 23.05
C ARG A 2 -29.37 29.94 22.84
N PRO A 3 -28.98 29.44 21.66
CA PRO A 3 -28.95 28.00 21.42
C PRO A 3 -27.76 27.34 22.12
N CYS A 4 -28.01 26.15 22.65
CA CYS A 4 -27.01 25.14 22.97
C CYS A 4 -26.08 24.93 21.76
N SER A 5 -24.78 24.99 21.99
CA SER A 5 -23.82 24.31 21.12
C SER A 5 -22.88 23.51 22.02
N SER A 6 -23.41 22.38 22.50
CA SER A 6 -22.58 21.20 22.70
C SER A 6 -22.14 20.74 21.32
N ASP A 7 -20.85 20.67 21.05
CA ASP A 7 -20.22 19.37 20.84
C ASP A 7 -18.70 19.54 20.74
N VAL A 8 -18.02 18.86 21.66
CA VAL A 8 -16.61 18.52 21.57
C VAL A 8 -16.41 17.69 20.31
N CYS A 9 -15.51 18.10 19.44
CA CYS A 9 -14.71 17.16 18.64
C CYS A 9 -13.36 17.80 18.32
N LEU A 10 -12.56 17.90 19.38
CA LEU A 10 -11.11 17.82 19.30
C LEU A 10 -10.76 16.46 18.67
N SER A 11 -10.71 16.38 17.34
CA SER A 11 -10.02 15.30 16.65
C SER A 11 -8.75 15.85 16.03
N SER A 12 -7.82 16.20 16.92
CA SER A 12 -6.41 15.97 16.65
C SER A 12 -6.25 14.49 16.33
N SER A 13 -6.10 14.14 15.06
CA SER A 13 -5.70 12.80 14.66
C SER A 13 -4.95 12.83 13.35
N GLN A 14 -3.74 13.40 13.41
CA GLN A 14 -2.52 12.85 12.81
C GLN A 14 -1.32 13.62 13.40
N PRO A 15 -0.20 12.96 13.75
CA PRO A 15 0.42 11.96 12.89
C PRO A 15 1.02 10.76 13.68
N VAL A 16 0.21 9.79 14.08
CA VAL A 16 0.77 8.46 14.43
C VAL A 16 1.39 7.76 13.20
N GLY A 17 1.07 8.23 11.98
CA GLY A 17 1.62 7.71 10.74
C GLY A 17 3.10 8.03 10.50
N ALA A 18 3.60 9.16 10.99
CA ALA A 18 5.00 9.58 10.73
C ALA A 18 6.02 8.75 11.53
N MET A 19 5.66 8.29 12.73
CA MET A 19 6.60 7.55 13.59
C MET A 19 6.69 6.07 13.24
N LEU A 20 5.64 5.47 12.67
CA LEU A 20 5.69 4.10 12.16
C LEU A 20 6.43 3.99 10.81
N SER A 21 6.49 5.09 10.03
CA SER A 21 7.28 5.17 8.80
C SER A 21 8.79 5.06 9.04
N ALA A 22 9.31 5.56 10.17
CA ALA A 22 10.74 5.52 10.48
C ALA A 22 11.25 4.10 10.83
N MET A 23 10.40 3.23 11.38
CA MET A 23 10.77 1.83 11.67
C MET A 23 10.64 0.90 10.45
N LYS A 24 10.05 1.40 9.36
CA LYS A 24 9.85 0.68 8.11
C LYS A 24 11.00 0.88 7.11
N GLU A 25 11.87 1.87 7.35
CA GLU A 25 12.95 2.28 6.44
C GLU A 25 14.06 1.24 6.23
N LEU A 26 14.16 0.20 7.06
CA LEU A 26 15.16 -0.87 6.90
C LEU A 26 14.62 -2.10 6.14
N VAL A 27 13.33 -2.13 5.83
CA VAL A 27 12.72 -3.24 5.10
C VAL A 27 12.74 -2.89 3.61
N ASP A 28 13.55 -3.64 2.85
CA ASP A 28 13.60 -3.50 1.39
C ASP A 28 12.22 -3.90 0.80
N PRO A 29 11.46 -2.96 0.18
CA PRO A 29 10.17 -3.26 -0.40
C PRO A 29 10.25 -4.30 -1.54
N PHE A 30 11.44 -4.49 -2.13
CA PHE A 30 11.66 -5.51 -3.14
C PHE A 30 11.77 -6.94 -2.56
N CYS A 31 12.21 -7.07 -1.30
CA CYS A 31 12.39 -8.37 -0.63
C CYS A 31 11.19 -8.80 0.24
N LEU A 32 10.21 -7.92 0.45
CA LEU A 32 9.02 -8.23 1.25
C LEU A 32 8.17 -9.36 0.63
N PRO A 33 7.70 -10.34 1.42
CA PRO A 33 6.83 -11.39 0.92
C PRO A 33 5.39 -10.87 0.74
N ILE A 34 4.77 -11.15 -0.40
CA ILE A 34 3.36 -10.80 -0.68
C ILE A 34 2.48 -11.97 -0.22
N ARG A 35 2.11 -12.02 1.07
CA ARG A 35 1.29 -13.11 1.64
C ARG A 35 -0.16 -12.70 1.86
N SER A 36 -0.40 -11.41 1.92
CA SER A 36 -1.69 -10.82 2.20
C SER A 36 -1.91 -9.55 1.39
N VAL A 37 -3.15 -9.08 1.43
CA VAL A 37 -3.55 -7.82 0.83
C VAL A 37 -2.84 -6.63 1.49
N ASP A 38 -2.59 -6.72 2.80
CA ASP A 38 -1.86 -5.68 3.54
C ASP A 38 -0.40 -5.58 3.09
N ASP A 39 0.28 -6.73 2.93
CA ASP A 39 1.65 -6.78 2.39
C ASP A 39 1.71 -6.15 0.99
N ALA A 40 0.74 -6.50 0.13
CA ALA A 40 0.63 -5.97 -1.22
C ALA A 40 0.48 -4.43 -1.22
N GLN A 41 -0.42 -3.89 -0.39
CA GLN A 41 -0.62 -2.45 -0.27
C GLN A 41 0.60 -1.74 0.29
N THR A 42 1.28 -2.35 1.26
CA THR A 42 2.53 -1.85 1.81
C THR A 42 3.59 -1.73 0.71
N ILE A 43 3.83 -2.78 -0.07
CA ILE A 43 4.83 -2.77 -1.15
C ILE A 43 4.52 -1.70 -2.19
N VAL A 44 3.26 -1.60 -2.63
CA VAL A 44 2.84 -0.58 -3.61
C VAL A 44 3.16 0.82 -3.10
N ARG A 45 2.75 1.14 -1.87
CA ARG A 45 2.97 2.47 -1.28
C ARG A 45 4.45 2.84 -1.17
N GLU A 46 5.29 1.90 -0.73
CA GLU A 46 6.73 2.17 -0.60
C GLU A 46 7.38 2.37 -1.98
N ILE A 47 7.07 1.52 -2.96
CA ILE A 47 7.65 1.62 -4.31
C ILE A 47 7.19 2.89 -5.02
N GLU A 48 5.91 3.26 -4.91
CA GLU A 48 5.40 4.51 -5.47
C GLU A 48 6.08 5.73 -4.84
N ALA A 49 6.36 5.70 -3.53
CA ALA A 49 7.12 6.75 -2.86
C ALA A 49 8.56 6.84 -3.40
N LEU A 50 9.24 5.70 -3.63
CA LEU A 50 10.58 5.67 -4.21
C LEU A 50 10.61 6.22 -5.65
N LEU A 51 9.67 5.77 -6.49
CA LEU A 51 9.56 6.25 -7.88
C LEU A 51 9.28 7.75 -7.93
N SER A 52 8.39 8.24 -7.05
CA SER A 52 8.07 9.67 -6.95
C SER A 52 9.28 10.50 -6.53
N ARG A 53 10.09 10.01 -5.57
CA ARG A 53 11.32 10.68 -5.13
C ARG A 53 12.37 10.79 -6.22
N GLN A 54 12.42 9.83 -7.14
CA GLN A 54 13.33 9.85 -8.29
C GLN A 54 12.70 10.43 -9.56
N ASN A 55 11.44 10.90 -9.48
CA ASN A 55 10.67 11.41 -10.60
C ASN A 55 10.61 10.44 -11.80
N LEU A 56 10.56 9.13 -11.52
CA LEU A 56 10.47 8.06 -12.49
C LEU A 56 9.01 7.72 -12.76
N SER A 57 8.65 7.55 -14.03
CA SER A 57 7.31 7.15 -14.44
C SER A 57 7.27 5.65 -14.73
N LEU A 58 6.47 4.92 -13.95
CA LEU A 58 6.14 3.51 -14.19
C LEU A 58 4.63 3.37 -14.44
N ARG A 59 4.25 2.29 -15.12
CA ARG A 59 2.85 1.85 -15.23
C ARG A 59 2.21 1.84 -13.82
N PRO A 60 0.91 2.18 -13.71
CA PRO A 60 0.21 2.09 -12.44
C PRO A 60 0.21 0.65 -11.89
N PRO A 61 0.22 0.47 -10.55
CA PRO A 61 0.13 -0.85 -9.94
C PRO A 61 -1.19 -1.55 -10.35
N PRO A 62 -1.22 -2.89 -10.35
CA PRO A 62 -2.45 -3.62 -10.66
C PRO A 62 -3.57 -3.24 -9.67
N PRO A 63 -4.82 -3.05 -10.14
CA PRO A 63 -5.93 -2.72 -9.26
C PRO A 63 -6.27 -3.90 -8.37
N MET A 64 -6.63 -3.62 -7.11
CA MET A 64 -7.08 -4.64 -6.18
C MET A 64 -8.37 -5.29 -6.71
N PRO A 65 -8.47 -6.63 -6.69
CA PRO A 65 -9.71 -7.29 -7.06
C PRO A 65 -10.82 -6.99 -6.04
N ASN A 66 -12.00 -6.64 -6.54
CA ASN A 66 -13.17 -6.28 -5.73
C ASN A 66 -14.06 -7.49 -5.39
N THR A 67 -13.86 -8.63 -6.04
CA THR A 67 -14.63 -9.86 -5.82
C THR A 67 -13.76 -10.93 -5.18
N CYS A 68 -14.07 -11.30 -3.94
CA CYS A 68 -13.58 -12.56 -3.39
C CYS A 68 -14.41 -13.69 -4.02
N CYS A 69 -13.75 -14.64 -4.68
CA CYS A 69 -14.41 -15.77 -5.36
C CYS A 69 -15.08 -16.78 -4.40
N GLY A 70 -15.11 -16.52 -3.10
CA GLY A 70 -15.75 -17.35 -2.07
C GLY A 70 -15.06 -18.70 -1.81
N ARG A 71 -14.02 -19.06 -2.57
CA ARG A 71 -13.22 -20.29 -2.41
C ARG A 71 -12.05 -20.15 -1.42
N GLY A 72 -12.12 -19.15 -0.55
CA GLY A 72 -11.09 -18.82 0.43
C GLY A 72 -10.00 -17.90 -0.10
N CYS A 73 -9.14 -17.43 0.80
CA CYS A 73 -8.06 -16.47 0.50
C CYS A 73 -6.95 -17.04 -0.40
N ASN A 74 -7.00 -18.34 -0.71
CA ASN A 74 -5.95 -19.10 -1.37
C ASN A 74 -6.35 -19.66 -2.76
N GLY A 75 -7.30 -19.04 -3.49
CA GLY A 75 -7.51 -19.45 -4.88
C GLY A 75 -8.62 -18.75 -5.67
N CYS A 76 -8.21 -18.05 -6.74
CA CYS A 76 -8.96 -17.40 -7.83
C CYS A 76 -9.18 -15.88 -7.64
N VAL A 77 -8.65 -15.08 -8.59
CA VAL A 77 -8.39 -13.63 -8.58
C VAL A 77 -7.16 -13.16 -7.79
N TRP A 78 -7.01 -13.57 -6.53
CA TRP A 78 -5.91 -13.09 -5.69
C TRP A 78 -4.53 -13.58 -6.16
N GLN A 79 -4.43 -14.82 -6.65
CA GLN A 79 -3.19 -15.35 -7.20
C GLN A 79 -2.70 -14.55 -8.43
N GLY A 80 -3.58 -14.31 -9.40
CA GLY A 80 -3.24 -13.50 -10.57
C GLY A 80 -2.93 -12.05 -10.21
N TYR A 81 -3.59 -11.50 -9.19
CA TYR A 81 -3.25 -10.19 -8.64
C TYR A 81 -1.84 -10.18 -8.04
N TYR A 82 -1.47 -11.17 -7.22
CA TYR A 82 -0.14 -11.26 -6.62
C TYR A 82 0.96 -11.50 -7.66
N GLU A 83 0.71 -12.30 -8.69
CA GLU A 83 1.64 -12.49 -9.81
C GLU A 83 1.83 -11.18 -10.61
N ALA A 84 0.73 -10.49 -10.94
CA ALA A 84 0.80 -9.20 -11.61
C ALA A 84 1.52 -8.13 -10.77
N LEU A 85 1.34 -8.17 -9.45
CA LEU A 85 1.99 -7.26 -8.52
C LEU A 85 3.49 -7.58 -8.38
N ALA A 86 3.87 -8.86 -8.30
CA ALA A 86 5.27 -9.27 -8.30
C ALA A 86 5.98 -8.83 -9.59
N TYR A 87 5.35 -9.01 -10.75
CA TYR A 87 5.89 -8.51 -12.02
C TYR A 87 6.03 -6.99 -12.05
N TRP A 88 5.02 -6.25 -11.56
CA TRP A 88 5.12 -4.79 -11.45
C TRP A 88 6.27 -4.34 -10.55
N ARG A 89 6.47 -5.03 -9.41
CA ARG A 89 7.57 -4.79 -8.49
C ARG A 89 8.94 -5.00 -9.15
N GLU A 90 9.11 -6.08 -9.92
CA GLU A 90 10.36 -6.31 -10.68
C GLU A 90 10.65 -5.18 -11.68
N GLN A 91 9.61 -4.66 -12.34
CA GLN A 91 9.75 -3.54 -13.26
C GLN A 91 10.19 -2.27 -12.54
N ALA A 92 9.64 -2.01 -11.35
CA ALA A 92 10.07 -0.89 -10.51
C ALA A 92 11.52 -1.05 -10.03
N GLU A 93 11.91 -2.26 -9.63
CA GLU A 93 13.28 -2.57 -9.21
C GLU A 93 14.28 -2.29 -10.34
N ARG A 94 13.97 -2.72 -11.56
CA ARG A 94 14.79 -2.43 -12.76
C ARG A 94 14.93 -0.95 -13.10
N LEU A 95 14.00 -0.10 -12.66
CA LEU A 95 14.07 1.35 -12.87
C LEU A 95 14.83 2.07 -11.75
N LEU A 96 14.82 1.52 -10.54
CA LEU A 96 15.39 2.15 -9.34
C LEU A 96 16.83 1.70 -9.04
N ARG A 97 17.30 0.61 -9.66
CA ARG A 97 18.67 0.08 -9.58
C ARG A 97 19.42 0.28 -10.89
#